data_AF-A0A355TX56-F1
#
_entry.id   AF-A0A355TX56-F1
#
_cell.length_a   1.000
_cell.length_b   1.000
_cell.length_c   1.000
_cell.angle_alpha   90.00
_cell.angle_beta   90.00
_cell.angle_gamma   90.00
#
_symmetry.space_group_name_H-M   'P 1'
#
loop_
_entity.id
_entity.type
_entity.pdbx_description
1 polymer ?
#
loop_
_entity_poly.entity_id
_entity_poly.type
_entity_poly.pdbx_seq_one_letter_code
_entity_poly.pdbx_strand_id
1 'polypeptide(L)'
;MTLENKLGITDSAELARVEEKLTKKKAVELFESGYLDSLNSGTYESLVKIHKYLFEDIYVFAGKIRDVNIAKGNFRFASVMYLKAALENVEKMPQSTFDEIIEKYVEMN
;
A
#
# COMPACT_ATOMS: atom_id res chain seq x y z
N MET A 1 -2.83 -6.06 -20.30
CA MET A 1 -3.19 -7.06 -19.28
C MET A 1 -3.70 -6.33 -18.06
N THR A 2 -4.79 -6.79 -17.46
CA THR A 2 -5.36 -6.24 -16.22
C THR A 2 -5.01 -7.11 -15.03
N LEU A 3 -5.08 -6.52 -13.83
CA LEU A 3 -5.02 -7.27 -12.59
C LEU A 3 -6.35 -7.98 -12.34
N GLU A 4 -6.32 -9.13 -11.65
CA GLU A 4 -7.52 -9.77 -11.15
C GLU A 4 -8.27 -8.79 -10.23
N ASN A 5 -9.51 -8.46 -10.59
CA ASN A 5 -10.32 -7.47 -9.90
C ASN A 5 -11.75 -7.98 -9.73
N LYS A 6 -12.41 -7.52 -8.66
CA LYS A 6 -13.78 -7.90 -8.30
C LYS A 6 -14.84 -7.37 -9.29
N LEU A 7 -14.45 -6.44 -10.16
CA LEU A 7 -15.33 -5.76 -11.10
C LEU A 7 -15.45 -6.51 -12.44
N GLY A 8 -14.62 -7.55 -12.65
CA GLY A 8 -14.60 -8.32 -13.90
C GLY A 8 -14.09 -7.52 -15.12
N ILE A 9 -13.41 -6.39 -14.90
CA ILE A 9 -12.94 -5.51 -15.98
C ILE A 9 -11.67 -6.09 -16.59
N THR A 10 -11.68 -6.24 -17.92
CA THR A 10 -10.56 -6.82 -18.70
C THR A 10 -9.83 -5.80 -19.58
N ASP A 11 -10.41 -4.61 -19.79
CA ASP A 11 -9.75 -3.49 -20.44
C ASP A 11 -8.93 -2.68 -19.42
N SER A 12 -7.65 -2.43 -19.73
CA SER A 12 -6.75 -1.76 -18.80
C SER A 12 -7.03 -0.27 -18.65
N ALA A 13 -7.51 0.41 -19.69
CA ALA A 13 -7.81 1.83 -19.62
C ALA A 13 -9.09 2.08 -18.82
N GLU A 14 -10.08 1.21 -19.00
CA GLU A 14 -11.31 1.19 -18.21
C GLU A 14 -11.00 0.89 -16.74
N LEU A 15 -10.22 -0.16 -16.45
CA LEU A 15 -9.87 -0.53 -15.08
C LEU A 15 -9.17 0.63 -14.36
N ALA A 16 -8.21 1.29 -15.01
CA ALA A 16 -7.51 2.44 -14.42
C ALA A 16 -8.46 3.59 -14.08
N ARG A 17 -9.40 3.94 -14.97
CA ARG A 17 -10.39 5.01 -14.73
C ARG A 17 -11.34 4.67 -13.59
N VAL A 18 -11.82 3.42 -13.55
CA VAL A 18 -12.75 2.96 -12.52
C VAL A 18 -12.04 2.86 -11.16
N GLU A 19 -10.83 2.31 -11.12
CA GLU A 19 -10.00 2.26 -9.93
C GLU A 19 -9.77 3.67 -9.36
N GLU A 20 -9.30 4.60 -10.20
CA GLU A 20 -9.05 5.98 -9.78
C GLU A 20 -10.31 6.64 -9.18
N LYS A 21 -11.46 6.47 -9.84
CA LYS A 21 -12.73 7.04 -9.38
C LYS A 21 -13.14 6.48 -8.02
N LEU A 22 -13.08 5.17 -7.84
CA LEU A 22 -13.52 4.50 -6.61
C LEU A 22 -12.55 4.78 -5.45
N THR A 23 -11.25 4.69 -5.70
CA THR A 23 -10.22 4.91 -4.66
C THR A 23 -10.18 6.36 -4.20
N LYS A 24 -10.35 7.34 -5.10
CA LYS A 24 -10.46 8.76 -4.71
C LYS A 24 -11.67 9.02 -3.82
N LYS A 25 -12.82 8.41 -4.13
CA LYS A 25 -14.00 8.52 -3.27
C LYS A 25 -13.74 7.94 -1.87
N LYS A 26 -13.13 6.74 -1.80
CA LYS A 26 -12.72 6.13 -0.52
C LYS A 26 -11.68 6.97 0.20
N ALA A 27 -10.76 7.63 -0.49
CA ALA A 27 -9.75 8.49 0.12
C ALA A 27 -10.37 9.73 0.79
N VAL A 28 -11.37 10.34 0.17
CA VAL A 28 -12.15 11.44 0.78
C VAL A 28 -12.86 10.95 2.04
N GLU A 29 -13.56 9.81 1.95
CA GLU A 29 -14.25 9.22 3.11
C GLU A 29 -13.29 8.84 4.25
N LEU A 30 -12.14 8.25 3.91
CA LEU A 30 -11.07 7.89 4.84
C LEU A 30 -10.58 9.12 5.63
N PHE A 31 -10.43 10.25 4.94
CA PHE A 31 -9.97 11.50 5.54
C PHE A 31 -11.06 12.19 6.38
N GLU A 32 -12.28 12.27 5.85
CA GLU A 32 -13.39 12.99 6.51
C GLU A 32 -14.00 12.23 7.68
N SER A 33 -13.92 10.90 7.69
CA SER A 33 -14.51 10.05 8.75
C SER A 33 -13.76 10.08 10.08
N GLY A 34 -12.55 10.65 10.13
CA GLY A 34 -11.65 10.55 11.29
C GLY A 34 -11.07 9.13 11.50
N TYR A 35 -11.25 8.21 10.54
CA TYR A 35 -10.72 6.84 10.66
C TYR A 35 -9.20 6.82 10.83
N LEU A 36 -8.48 7.72 10.14
CA LEU A 36 -7.02 7.86 10.25
C LEU A 36 -6.56 8.17 11.68
N ASP A 37 -7.35 8.92 12.45
CA ASP A 37 -7.02 9.28 13.84
C ASP A 37 -7.06 8.06 14.78
N SER A 38 -7.75 6.99 14.37
CA SER A 38 -7.78 5.72 15.11
C SER A 38 -6.58 4.81 14.82
N LEU A 39 -5.72 5.18 13.86
CA LEU A 39 -4.60 4.37 13.40
C LEU A 39 -3.28 4.77 14.08
N ASN A 40 -2.42 3.78 14.28
CA ASN A 40 -1.07 4.00 14.83
C ASN A 40 -0.11 4.40 13.69
N SER A 41 0.23 5.69 13.63
CA SER A 41 1.12 6.23 12.61
C SER A 41 2.47 5.48 12.55
N GLY A 42 2.94 5.20 11.33
CA GLY A 42 4.24 4.56 11.10
C GLY A 42 4.27 3.02 11.25
N THR A 43 3.12 2.37 11.42
CA THR A 43 3.01 0.91 11.57
C THR A 43 2.61 0.21 10.28
N TYR A 44 3.08 -1.03 10.09
CA TYR A 44 2.63 -1.87 8.97
C TYR A 44 1.12 -2.16 9.06
N GLU A 45 0.59 -2.33 10.27
CA GLU A 45 -0.84 -2.56 10.49
C GLU A 45 -1.69 -1.42 9.92
N SER A 46 -1.28 -0.17 10.14
CA SER A 46 -2.00 1.00 9.64
C SER A 46 -1.90 1.10 8.12
N LEU A 47 -0.75 0.77 7.53
CA LEU A 47 -0.59 0.69 6.07
C LEU A 47 -1.52 -0.35 5.45
N VAL A 48 -1.65 -1.53 6.06
CA VAL A 48 -2.58 -2.59 5.63
C VAL A 48 -4.03 -2.11 5.71
N LYS A 49 -4.42 -1.45 6.81
CA LYS A 49 -5.77 -0.91 6.99
C LYS A 49 -6.10 0.15 5.94
N ILE A 50 -5.18 1.09 5.68
CA ILE A 50 -5.34 2.11 4.63
C ILE A 50 -5.47 1.46 3.25
N HIS A 51 -4.56 0.53 2.91
CA HIS A 51 -4.62 -0.17 1.63
C HIS A 51 -5.92 -0.97 1.48
N LYS A 52 -6.38 -1.63 2.53
CA LYS A 52 -7.67 -2.32 2.50
C LYS A 52 -8.81 -1.33 2.26
N TYR A 53 -8.88 -0.27 3.05
CA TYR A 53 -9.94 0.74 2.96
C TYR A 53 -10.09 1.32 1.55
N LEU A 54 -8.96 1.64 0.91
CA LEU A 54 -8.95 2.25 -0.42
C LEU A 54 -9.35 1.26 -1.54
N PHE A 55 -8.96 0.00 -1.42
CA PHE A 55 -8.97 -0.95 -2.54
C PHE A 55 -9.87 -2.17 -2.34
N GLU A 56 -10.53 -2.34 -1.19
CA GLU A 56 -11.29 -3.56 -0.85
C GLU A 56 -12.43 -3.85 -1.82
N ASP A 57 -13.02 -2.84 -2.45
CA ASP A 57 -14.10 -3.02 -3.42
C ASP A 57 -13.59 -3.39 -4.82
N ILE A 58 -12.27 -3.31 -5.03
CA ILE A 58 -11.62 -3.49 -6.34
C ILE A 58 -10.80 -4.78 -6.37
N TYR A 59 -10.01 -5.04 -5.32
CA TYR A 59 -9.02 -6.12 -5.32
C TYR A 59 -9.27 -7.14 -4.20
N VAL A 60 -9.22 -8.43 -4.55
CA VAL A 60 -9.36 -9.55 -3.59
C VAL A 60 -8.18 -9.65 -2.61
N PHE A 61 -7.06 -9.03 -2.95
CA PHE A 61 -5.83 -8.98 -2.18
C PHE A 61 -5.64 -7.66 -1.42
N ALA A 62 -6.64 -6.77 -1.40
CA ALA A 62 -6.54 -5.50 -0.67
C ALA A 62 -6.20 -5.75 0.82
N GLY A 63 -5.12 -5.14 1.31
CA GLY A 63 -4.61 -5.34 2.66
C GLY A 63 -3.81 -6.63 2.87
N LYS A 64 -3.32 -7.28 1.81
CA LYS A 64 -2.45 -8.47 1.91
C LYS A 64 -1.03 -8.16 1.43
N ILE A 65 -0.06 -8.85 2.02
CA ILE A 65 1.32 -8.87 1.50
C ILE A 65 1.30 -9.58 0.15
N ARG A 66 2.02 -9.01 -0.83
CA ARG A 66 2.21 -9.64 -2.14
C ARG A 66 3.01 -10.95 -2.04
N ASP A 67 2.69 -11.88 -2.91
CA ASP A 67 3.31 -13.19 -3.05
C ASP A 67 4.25 -13.28 -4.27
N VAL A 68 4.33 -12.21 -5.07
CA VAL A 68 5.25 -12.10 -6.22
C VAL A 68 6.28 -10.98 -6.04
N ASN A 69 7.43 -11.14 -6.68
CA ASN A 69 8.43 -10.08 -6.78
C ASN A 69 8.00 -9.03 -7.81
N ILE A 70 8.28 -7.76 -7.52
CA ILE A 70 7.94 -6.63 -8.40
C ILE A 70 9.15 -5.73 -8.63
N ALA A 71 9.15 -5.03 -9.76
CA ALA A 71 10.19 -4.11 -10.17
C ALA A 71 9.58 -2.91 -10.90
N LYS A 72 10.25 -1.77 -10.88
CA LYS A 72 9.90 -0.58 -11.66
C LYS A 72 11.15 -0.06 -12.36
N GLY A 73 11.18 -0.11 -13.69
CA GLY A 73 12.40 0.11 -14.46
C GLY A 73 13.48 -0.89 -14.06
N ASN A 74 14.68 -0.40 -13.74
CA ASN A 74 15.80 -1.23 -13.27
C ASN A 74 15.78 -1.49 -11.76
N PHE A 75 14.81 -0.92 -11.03
CA PHE A 75 14.73 -1.04 -9.58
C PHE A 75 13.89 -2.27 -9.17
N ARG A 76 14.46 -3.13 -8.32
CA ARG A 76 13.76 -4.29 -7.75
C ARG A 76 13.43 -3.99 -6.30
N PHE A 77 12.16 -4.06 -5.94
CA PHE A 77 11.73 -3.92 -4.55
C PHE A 77 12.10 -5.16 -3.72
N ALA A 78 12.00 -5.06 -2.40
CA ALA A 78 12.28 -6.15 -1.46
C ALA A 78 11.75 -7.51 -1.93
N SER A 79 12.59 -8.55 -1.93
CA SER A 79 12.15 -9.89 -2.33
C SER A 79 11.03 -10.40 -1.41
N VAL A 80 10.03 -11.09 -1.95
CA VAL A 80 8.93 -11.69 -1.16
C VAL A 80 9.43 -12.57 -0.03
N MET A 81 10.57 -13.24 -0.23
CA MET A 81 11.22 -14.07 0.79
C MET A 81 11.60 -13.28 2.05
N TYR A 82 11.96 -12.01 1.89
CA TYR A 82 12.42 -11.14 2.97
C TYR A 82 11.42 -10.03 3.32
N LEU A 83 10.34 -9.87 2.56
CA LEU A 83 9.42 -8.74 2.68
C LEU A 83 8.83 -8.60 4.09
N LYS A 84 8.43 -9.71 4.72
CA LYS A 84 7.91 -9.68 6.10
C LYS A 84 8.96 -9.19 7.09
N ALA A 85 10.19 -9.72 7.00
CA ALA A 85 11.29 -9.31 7.88
C ALA A 85 11.67 -7.84 7.66
N ALA A 86 11.67 -7.37 6.41
CA ALA A 86 11.93 -5.97 6.08
C ALA A 86 10.87 -5.04 6.68
N LEU A 87 9.58 -5.40 6.58
CA LEU A 87 8.49 -4.64 7.20
C LEU A 87 8.65 -4.54 8.72
N GLU A 88 8.95 -5.67 9.38
CA GLU A 88 9.21 -5.71 10.82
C GLU A 88 10.43 -4.88 11.24
N ASN A 89 11.45 -4.77 10.38
CA ASN A 89 12.64 -3.96 10.61
C ASN A 89 12.31 -2.46 10.48
N VAL A 90 11.74 -2.05 9.34
CA VAL A 90 11.36 -0.66 9.03
C VAL A 90 10.43 -0.10 10.11
N GLU A 91 9.45 -0.87 10.57
CA GLU A 91 8.51 -0.42 11.60
C GLU A 91 9.20 -0.03 12.92
N LYS A 92 10.32 -0.69 13.26
CA LYS A 92 11.10 -0.42 14.48
C LYS A 92 12.10 0.72 14.32
N MET A 93 12.38 1.16 13.08
CA MET A 93 13.32 2.24 12.84
C MET A 93 12.78 3.57 13.38
N PRO A 94 13.64 4.37 14.06
CA PRO A 94 13.28 5.69 14.52
C PRO A 94 12.97 6.60 13.32
N GLN A 95 12.22 7.68 13.56
CA GLN A 95 11.74 8.61 12.53
C GLN A 95 11.40 10.00 13.10
N SER A 96 12.03 10.35 14.23
CA SER A 96 11.76 11.59 14.95
C SER A 96 12.67 12.74 14.51
N THR A 97 13.79 12.44 13.86
CA THR A 97 14.70 13.43 13.26
C THR A 97 14.75 13.31 11.75
N PHE A 98 15.26 14.36 11.09
CA PHE A 98 15.44 14.34 9.64
C PHE A 98 16.35 13.18 9.20
N ASP A 99 17.48 12.99 9.88
CA ASP A 99 18.44 11.93 9.54
C ASP A 99 17.81 10.53 9.70
N GLU A 100 17.08 10.30 10.79
CA GLU A 100 16.34 9.05 11.02
C GLU A 100 15.28 8.79 9.93
N ILE A 101 14.56 9.84 9.49
CA ILE A 101 13.57 9.73 8.40
C ILE A 101 14.27 9.36 7.08
N ILE A 102 15.43 9.95 6.79
CA ILE A 102 16.20 9.62 5.58
C ILE A 102 16.71 8.17 5.63
N GLU A 103 17.28 7.74 6.74
CA GLU A 103 17.75 6.35 6.91
C GLU A 103 16.60 5.36 6.73
N LYS A 104 15.45 5.63 7.36
CA LYS A 104 14.25 4.81 7.22
C LYS A 104 13.73 4.77 5.79
N TYR A 105 13.74 5.91 5.09
CA TYR A 105 13.33 5.97 3.69
C TYR A 105 14.26 5.15 2.78
N VAL A 106 15.56 5.12 3.06
CA VAL A 106 16.51 4.30 2.30
C VAL A 106 16.22 2.81 2.51
N GLU A 107 15.96 2.37 3.74
CA GLU A 107 15.64 0.96 4.03
C GLU A 107 14.30 0.51 3.41
N MET A 108 13.35 1.45 3.22
CA MET A 108 12.06 1.16 2.60
C MET A 108 12.11 0.92 1.09
N ASN A 109 13.16 1.40 0.41
CA ASN A 109 13.30 1.30 -1.05
C ASN A 109 14.12 0.05 -1.42
#